data_AF-A0A6N2JSG2-F1
#
_entry.id   AF-A0A6N2JSG2-F1
#
_cell.length_a   1.000
_cell.length_b   1.000
_cell.length_c   1.000
_cell.angle_alpha   90.00
_cell.angle_beta   90.00
_cell.angle_gamma   90.00
#
_symmetry.space_group_name_H-M   'P 1'
#
loop_
_entity.id
_entity.type
_entity.pdbx_description
1 polymer ?
#
loop_
_entity_poly.entity_id
_entity_poly.type
_entity_poly.pdbx_seq_one_letter_code
_entity_poly.pdbx_strand_id
1 'polypeptide(L)' 'MNQQIRACRDPKDDKFLELAVCGDANYIITGDADLLDLHPFQNISIIKAARFLTAIALYP' A
#
# COMPACT_ATOMS: atom_id res chain seq x y z
N MET A 1 6.09 17.12 -3.11
CA MET A 1 5.64 17.47 -1.76
C MET A 1 5.99 16.30 -0.86
N ASN A 2 6.40 16.54 0.40
CA ASN A 2 6.63 15.44 1.35
C ASN A 2 5.36 15.35 2.23
N GLN A 3 4.53 14.34 2.02
CA GLN A 3 3.32 14.14 2.83
C GLN A 3 3.68 13.37 4.08
N GLN A 4 3.42 13.95 5.26
CA GLN A 4 3.48 13.20 6.51
C GLN A 4 2.19 12.41 6.69
N ILE A 5 2.31 11.10 6.86
CA ILE A 5 1.19 10.19 7.08
C ILE A 5 1.32 9.56 8.47
N ARG A 6 0.20 9.47 9.18
CA ARG A 6 0.09 8.80 10.48
C ARG A 6 -1.20 8.01 10.50
N ALA A 7 -1.17 6.82 9.92
CA ALA A 7 -2.35 6.00 9.69
C ALA A 7 -2.15 4.55 10.13
N CYS A 8 -0.93 4.02 10.03
CA CYS A 8 -0.64 2.67 10.47
C CYS A 8 -0.63 2.56 11.99
N ARG A 9 -1.02 1.39 12.50
CA ARG A 9 -0.93 1.08 13.93
C ARG A 9 0.53 1.00 14.39
N ASP A 10 1.43 0.50 13.55
CA ASP A 10 2.88 0.66 13.73
C ASP A 10 3.33 1.95 13.01
N PRO A 11 3.71 3.02 13.75
CA PRO A 11 4.17 4.26 13.14
C PRO A 11 5.41 4.12 12.27
N LYS A 12 6.16 3.01 12.38
CA LYS A 12 7.33 2.76 11.53
C LYS A 12 6.95 2.42 10.09
N ASP A 13 5.72 1.99 9.87
CA ASP A 13 5.23 1.57 8.56
C ASP A 13 4.56 2.71 7.78
N ASP A 14 4.27 3.84 8.43
CA ASP A 14 3.75 5.04 7.77
C ASP A 14 4.64 5.47 6.59
N LYS A 15 5.97 5.28 6.69
CA LYS A 15 6.92 5.59 5.60
C LYS A 15 6.59 4.87 4.28
N PHE A 16 5.94 3.70 4.31
CA PHE A 16 5.53 2.98 3.10
C PHE A 16 4.30 3.62 2.47
N LEU A 17 3.37 4.11 3.29
CA LEU A 17 2.23 4.89 2.84
C LEU A 17 2.70 6.23 2.25
N GLU A 18 3.61 6.92 2.94
CA GLU A 18 4.19 8.19 2.47
C GLU A 18 4.88 8.00 1.12
N LEU A 19 5.70 6.96 0.98
CA LEU A 19 6.36 6.62 -0.27
C LEU A 19 5.35 6.33 -1.39
N ALA A 20 4.32 5.52 -1.10
CA ALA A 20 3.34 5.13 -2.10
C ALA A 20 2.50 6.33 -2.58
N VAL A 21 2.10 7.22 -1.67
CA VAL A 21 1.39 8.45 -2.01
C VAL A 21 2.30 9.43 -2.77
N CYS A 22 3.53 9.65 -2.30
CA CYS A 22 4.47 10.56 -2.97
C CYS A 22 4.89 10.07 -4.36
N GLY A 23 4.85 8.75 -4.59
CA GLY A 23 5.18 8.12 -5.86
C GLY A 23 3.98 7.84 -6.76
N ASP A 24 2.77 8.28 -6.41
CA ASP A 24 1.52 7.98 -7.12
C ASP A 24 1.35 6.47 -7.43
N ALA A 25 1.72 5.63 -6.46
CA ALA A 25 1.71 4.18 -6.64
C ALA A 25 0.29 3.63 -6.75
N ASN A 26 0.07 2.65 -7.63
CA ASN A 26 -1.22 1.96 -7.70
C ASN A 26 -1.36 0.87 -6.62
N TYR A 27 -0.24 0.33 -6.13
CA TYR A 27 -0.22 -0.80 -5.21
C TYR A 27 0.84 -0.67 -4.11
N ILE A 28 0.50 -1.17 -2.93
CA ILE A 28 1.47 -1.61 -1.92
C ILE A 28 1.33 -3.12 -1.80
N ILE A 29 2.41 -3.85 -2.05
CA ILE A 29 2.43 -5.30 -1.96
C ILE A 29 3.12 -5.69 -0.65
N THR A 30 2.38 -6.24 0.30
CA THR A 30 2.91 -6.57 1.63
C THR A 30 2.27 -7.81 2.24
N GLY A 31 2.99 -8.43 3.18
CA GLY A 31 2.47 -9.46 4.08
C GLY A 31 2.07 -8.93 5.46
N ASP A 32 2.38 -7.66 5.74
CA ASP A 32 2.14 -7.02 7.02
C ASP A 32 0.64 -6.77 7.27
N ALA A 33 0.15 -7.16 8.45
CA ALA A 33 -1.28 -7.08 8.77
C ALA A 33 -1.73 -5.64 9.07
N ASP A 34 -0.91 -4.84 9.75
CA ASP A 34 -1.28 -3.47 10.11
C ASP A 34 -1.38 -2.59 8.85
N LEU A 35 -0.54 -2.83 7.84
CA LEU A 35 -0.69 -2.19 6.52
C LEU A 35 -1.87 -2.74 5.72
N LEU A 36 -2.12 -4.05 5.73
CA LEU A 36 -3.25 -4.65 5.00
C LEU A 36 -4.61 -4.15 5.51
N ASP A 37 -4.73 -3.87 6.81
CA ASP A 37 -5.94 -3.32 7.42
C ASP A 37 -6.28 -1.91 6.91
N LEU A 38 -5.34 -1.22 6.25
CA LEU A 38 -5.55 0.08 5.62
C LEU A 38 -6.04 -0.02 4.17
N HIS A 39 -6.30 -1.21 3.64
CA HIS A 39 -6.78 -1.38 2.27
C HIS A 39 -8.23 -0.90 2.08
N PRO A 40 -8.54 -0.07 1.05
CA PRO A 40 -7.62 0.70 0.22
C PRO A 40 -7.18 2.00 0.91
N PHE A 41 -5.97 2.47 0.60
CA PHE A 41 -5.44 3.70 1.18
C PHE A 41 -5.28 4.77 0.11
N GLN A 42 -6.09 5.83 0.12
CA GLN A 42 -6.03 6.92 -0.87
C GLN A 42 -6.00 6.42 -2.34
N ASN A 43 -6.88 5.48 -2.69
CA ASN A 43 -6.93 4.78 -3.99
C ASN A 43 -5.76 3.83 -4.30
N ILE A 44 -4.82 3.68 -3.37
CA ILE A 44 -3.72 2.72 -3.46
C ILE A 44 -4.22 1.36 -2.93
N SER A 45 -4.10 0.33 -3.75
CA SER A 45 -4.46 -1.03 -3.35
C SER A 45 -3.37 -1.68 -2.51
N ILE A 46 -3.63 -1.90 -1.22
CA ILE A 46 -2.72 -2.65 -0.34
C ILE A 46 -3.09 -4.13 -0.34
N ILE A 47 -2.28 -5.00 -0.92
CA ILE A 47 -2.63 -6.42 -1.12
C ILE A 47 -1.43 -7.35 -0.90
N LYS A 48 -1.72 -8.64 -0.70
CA LYS A 48 -0.68 -9.68 -0.65
C LYS A 48 -0.11 -9.98 -2.03
N ALA A 49 1.17 -10.37 -2.08
CA ALA A 49 1.87 -10.71 -3.33
C ALA A 49 1.11 -11.73 -4.20
N ALA A 50 0.57 -12.78 -3.59
CA ALA A 50 -0.22 -13.79 -4.32
C ALA A 50 -1.45 -13.19 -5.03
N ARG A 51 -2.10 -12.18 -4.45
CA ARG A 51 -3.24 -11.48 -5.07
C ARG A 51 -2.79 -10.54 -6.17
N PHE A 52 -1.64 -9.88 -6.01
CA PHE A 52 -1.07 -9.04 -7.05
C PHE A 52 -0.77 -9.84 -8.32
N LEU A 53 -0.19 -11.04 -8.19
CA LEU A 53 0.07 -11.93 -9.34
C LEU A 53 -1.22 -12.25 -10.11
N THR A 54 -2.34 -12.46 -9.43
CA THR A 54 -3.65 -12.66 -10.09
C THR A 54 -4.17 -11.38 -10.73
N ALA A 55 -4.02 -10.24 -10.07
CA ALA A 55 -4.53 -8.95 -10.55
C ALA A 55 -3.88 -8.53 -11.87
N ILE A 56 -2.57 -8.72 -12.01
CA ILE A 56 -1.83 -8.36 -13.23
C ILE A 56 -2.01 -9.40 -14.36
N ALA A 57 -2.28 -10.66 -14.02
CA ALA A 57 -2.53 -11.69 -15.03
C ALA A 57 -3.85 -11.46 -15.81
N LEU A 58 -4.77 -10.65 -15.26
CA LEU A 58 -6.04 -10.31 -15.89
C LEU A 58 -5.98 -9.05 -16.77
N TYR A 59 -4.85 -8.32 -16.80
CA TYR A 59 -4.60 -7.14 -17.63
C TYR A 59 -3.21 -7.22 -18.29
N PRO A 60 -3.04 -8.06 -19.33
CA PRO A 60 -1.81 -8.13 -20.11
C PRO A 60 -1.55 -6.87 -20.96
#